data_AF-A0A718C8V5-F1
#
_entry.id   AF-A0A718C8V5-F1
#
_cell.length_a   1.000
_cell.length_b   1.000
_cell.length_c   1.000
_cell.angle_alpha   90.00
_cell.angle_beta   90.00
_cell.angle_gamma   90.00
#
_symmetry.space_group_name_H-M   'P 1'
#
loop_
_entity.id
_entity.type
_entity.pdbx_description
1 polymer ?
#
loop_
_entity_poly.entity_id
_entity_poly.type
_entity_poly.pdbx_seq_one_letter_code
_entity_poly.pdbx_strand_id
1 'polypeptide(L)' 'MLMNNNNVYSLNNFDFLACSFARMQAEGRPVDIQAVTGNMDEEHRDWFCKRYALYCQQATQAKKLELEH' A
#
# COMPACT_ATOMS: atom_id res chain seq x y z
N MET A 1 -24.86 19.29 5.78
CA MET A 1 -24.18 18.16 6.44
C MET A 1 -23.02 17.74 5.56
N LEU A 2 -21.82 18.27 5.79
CA LEU A 2 -20.60 17.93 5.04
C LEU A 2 -20.00 16.64 5.64
N MET A 3 -20.68 15.52 5.43
CA MET A 3 -20.20 14.23 5.90
C MET A 3 -19.05 13.74 5.01
N ASN A 4 -17.83 13.84 5.55
CA ASN A 4 -16.79 12.82 5.44
C ASN A 4 -16.14 12.51 4.07
N ASN A 5 -16.03 13.49 3.17
CA ASN A 5 -15.21 13.32 1.95
C ASN A 5 -13.74 13.05 2.26
N ASN A 6 -13.20 13.60 3.36
CA ASN A 6 -11.80 13.39 3.76
C ASN A 6 -11.45 11.91 4.04
N ASN A 7 -12.41 11.11 4.51
CA ASN A 7 -12.15 9.71 4.84
C ASN A 7 -12.07 8.83 3.58
N VAL A 8 -12.91 9.10 2.56
CA VAL A 8 -12.84 8.40 1.27
C VAL A 8 -11.56 8.75 0.52
N TYR A 9 -11.15 10.03 0.52
CA TYR A 9 -9.88 10.43 -0.07
C TYR A 9 -8.68 9.84 0.68
N SER A 10 -8.74 9.76 2.00
CA SER A 10 -7.69 9.13 2.80
C SER A 10 -7.59 7.63 2.53
N LEU A 11 -8.71 6.89 2.53
CA LEU A 11 -8.72 5.45 2.23
C LEU A 11 -8.23 5.12 0.82
N ASN A 12 -8.65 5.90 -0.19
CA ASN A 12 -8.15 5.71 -1.56
C ASN A 12 -6.65 6.05 -1.67
N ASN A 13 -6.21 7.12 -1.00
CA ASN A 13 -4.80 7.47 -0.97
C ASN A 13 -3.96 6.39 -0.26
N PHE A 14 -4.49 5.77 0.80
CA PHE A 14 -3.85 4.68 1.51
C PHE A 14 -3.80 3.38 0.71
N ASP A 15 -4.84 3.01 -0.02
CA ASP A 15 -4.80 1.83 -0.89
C ASP A 15 -3.82 2.05 -2.07
N PHE A 16 -3.78 3.26 -2.64
CA PHE A 16 -2.80 3.64 -3.65
C PHE A 16 -1.36 3.58 -3.11
N LEU A 17 -1.13 4.07 -1.89
CA LEU A 17 0.16 3.95 -1.20
C LEU A 17 0.52 2.49 -0.93
N ALA A 18 -0.40 1.68 -0.41
CA ALA A 18 -0.16 0.26 -0.13
C ALA A 18 0.25 -0.51 -1.40
N CYS A 19 -0.44 -0.28 -2.52
CA CYS A 19 -0.16 -0.89 -3.80
C CYS A 19 1.18 -0.39 -4.38
N SER A 20 1.40 0.93 -4.40
CA SER A 20 2.64 1.53 -4.91
C SER A 20 3.85 1.12 -4.10
N PHE A 21 3.71 1.04 -2.78
CA PHE A 21 4.79 0.68 -1.87
C PHE A 21 5.16 -0.79 -2.02
N ALA A 22 4.18 -1.68 -2.13
CA ALA A 22 4.45 -3.09 -2.39
C ALA A 22 5.17 -3.29 -3.73
N ARG A 23 4.79 -2.55 -4.78
CA ARG A 23 5.48 -2.58 -6.07
C ARG A 23 6.91 -2.07 -5.96
N MET A 24 7.11 -0.91 -5.31
CA MET A 24 8.44 -0.36 -5.07
C MET A 24 9.34 -1.30 -4.27
N GLN A 25 8.82 -1.96 -3.23
CA GLN A 25 9.57 -2.94 -2.45
C GLN A 25 9.97 -4.15 -3.30
N ALA A 26 9.05 -4.68 -4.12
CA ALA A 26 9.33 -5.78 -5.04
C ALA A 26 10.34 -5.40 -6.13
N GLU A 27 10.39 -4.12 -6.52
CA GLU A 27 11.40 -3.57 -7.42
C GLU A 27 12.78 -3.36 -6.75
N GLY A 28 12.87 -3.52 -5.42
CA GLY A 28 14.10 -3.29 -4.66
C GLY A 28 14.32 -1.81 -4.30
N ARG A 29 13.30 -0.96 -4.45
CA ARG A 29 13.33 0.41 -3.97
C ARG A 29 13.05 0.45 -2.47
N PRO A 30 13.80 1.25 -1.70
CA PRO A 30 13.51 1.46 -0.29
C PRO A 30 12.17 2.20 -0.18
N VAL A 31 11.28 1.68 0.65
CA VAL A 31 9.95 2.27 0.85
C VAL A 31 9.72 2.52 2.33
N ASP A 32 9.31 3.74 2.65
CA ASP A 32 9.17 4.19 4.03
C ASP A 32 7.77 3.87 4.56
N ILE A 33 7.55 2.58 4.85
CA ILE A 33 6.29 2.09 5.40
C ILE A 33 6.00 2.79 6.75
N GLN A 34 7.03 3.20 7.48
CA GLN A 34 6.90 3.91 8.76
C GLN A 34 6.33 5.32 8.60
N ALA A 35 6.64 6.06 7.53
CA ALA A 35 6.07 7.38 7.28
C ALA A 35 4.55 7.30 7.03
N VAL A 36 4.09 6.25 6.35
CA VAL A 36 2.67 5.98 6.11
C VAL A 36 1.98 5.47 7.37
N THR A 37 2.56 4.47 8.03
CA THR A 37 1.95 3.84 9.22
C THR A 37 2.06 4.71 10.47
N GLY A 38 3.00 5.67 10.52
CA GLY A 38 3.13 6.63 11.61
C GLY A 38 2.03 7.68 11.66
N ASN A 39 1.28 7.86 10.56
CA ASN A 39 0.08 8.69 10.52
C ASN A 39 -1.22 7.86 10.67
N MET A 40 -1.10 6.54 10.85
CA MET A 40 -2.24 5.62 10.94
C MET A 40 -2.52 5.19 12.37
N ASP A 41 -3.79 4.99 12.67
CA ASP A 41 -4.26 4.30 13.88
C ASP A 41 -3.91 2.81 13.85
N GLU A 42 -3.91 2.16 15.01
CA GLU A 42 -3.51 0.75 15.14
C GLU A 42 -4.32 -0.20 14.23
N GLU A 43 -5.62 0.07 14.08
CA GLU A 43 -6.51 -0.69 13.18
C GLU A 43 -6.13 -0.55 11.70
N HIS A 44 -5.76 0.67 11.28
CA HIS A 44 -5.32 0.94 9.92
C HIS A 44 -3.96 0.32 9.66
N ARG A 45 -3.10 0.22 10.67
CA ARG A 45 -1.79 -0.42 10.57
C ARG A 45 -1.90 -1.93 10.41
N ASP A 46 -2.83 -2.60 11.10
CA ASP A 46 -3.12 -4.03 10.88
C ASP A 46 -3.68 -4.27 9.47
N TRP A 47 -4.63 -3.44 9.05
CA TRP A 47 -5.20 -3.50 7.70
C TRP A 47 -4.12 -3.28 6.63
N PHE A 48 -3.26 -2.27 6.80
CA PHE A 48 -2.17 -1.97 5.88
C PHE A 48 -1.17 -3.12 5.82
N CYS A 49 -0.80 -3.72 6.95
CA CYS A 49 0.11 -4.87 6.99
C CYS A 49 -0.44 -6.05 6.17
N LYS A 50 -1.72 -6.40 6.36
CA LYS A 50 -2.38 -7.46 5.59
C LYS A 50 -2.45 -7.14 4.10
N ARG A 51 -2.85 -5.91 3.76
CA ARG A 51 -2.98 -5.46 2.37
C ARG A 51 -1.62 -5.40 1.68
N TYR A 52 -0.61 -4.91 2.38
CA TYR A 52 0.76 -4.82 1.92
C TYR A 52 1.37 -6.19 1.64
N ALA A 53 1.14 -7.20 2.50
CA ALA A 53 1.59 -8.57 2.25
C ALA A 53 0.99 -9.15 0.96
N LEU A 54 -0.33 -8.96 0.77
CA LEU A 54 -1.04 -9.33 -0.45
C LEU A 54 -0.51 -8.63 -1.69
N TYR A 55 -0.29 -7.31 -1.61
CA TYR A 55 0.26 -6.55 -2.72
C TYR A 55 1.73 -6.91 -2.99
N CYS A 56 2.52 -7.29 -1.99
CA CYS A 56 3.91 -7.73 -2.18
C CYS A 56 3.97 -9.05 -2.96
N GLN A 57 3.07 -10.00 -2.67
CA GLN A 57 2.91 -11.22 -3.46
C GLN A 57 2.47 -10.92 -4.89
N GLN A 58 1.48 -10.05 -5.06
CA GLN A 58 1.00 -9.64 -6.39
C GLN A 58 2.07 -8.87 -7.17
N ALA A 59 2.81 -7.97 -6.53
CA ALA A 59 3.88 -7.21 -7.15
C ALA A 59 5.05 -8.11 -7.56
N THR A 60 5.38 -9.11 -6.75
CA THR A 60 6.40 -10.12 -7.10
C THR A 60 5.94 -10.95 -8.30
N GLN A 61 4.66 -11.33 -8.34
CA GLN A 61 4.09 -12.09 -9.45
C GLN A 61 3.96 -11.25 -10.73
N ALA A 62 3.52 -10.00 -10.61
CA ALA A 62 3.45 -9.04 -11.71
C ALA A 62 4.84 -8.74 -12.27
N LYS A 63 5.84 -8.57 -11.40
CA LYS A 63 7.24 -8.38 -11.81
C LYS A 63 7.78 -9.60 -12.54
N LYS A 64 7.44 -10.82 -12.12
CA LYS A 64 7.78 -12.03 -12.88
C LYS A 64 7.13 -12.04 -14.26
N LEU A 65 5.83 -11.71 -14.33
CA LEU A 65 5.10 -11.66 -15.59
C LEU A 65 5.64 -10.60 -16.57
N GLU A 66 6.03 -9.42 -16.07
CA GLU A 66 6.63 -8.35 -16.88
C GLU A 66 8.06 -8.68 -17.34
N LEU A 67 8.81 -9.52 -16.60
CA LEU A 67 10.17 -9.93 -16.96
C LEU A 67 10.20 -11.09 -17.97
N GLU A 68 9.08 -11.80 -18.14
CA GLU A 68 8.93 -12.93 -19.07
C GLU A 68 8.41 -12.53 -20.46
N HIS A 69 8.26 -11.23 -20.75
CA HIS A 69 7.65 -10.70 -21.97
C HIS A 69 8.58 -9.88 -22.87
#